data_AF-A0A0M3BLY3-F1
#
_entry.id   AF-A0A0M3BLY3-F1
#
_cell.length_a   1.000
_cell.length_b   1.000
_cell.length_c   1.000
_cell.angle_alpha   90.00
_cell.angle_beta   90.00
_cell.angle_gamma   90.00
#
_symmetry.space_group_name_H-M   'P 1'
#
loop_
_entity.id
_entity.type
_entity.pdbx_description
1 polymer ?
#
loop_
_entity_poly.entity_id
_entity_poly.type
_entity_poly.pdbx_seq_one_letter_code
_entity_poly.pdbx_strand_id
1 'polypeptide(L)'
;MQKAKSIFGGALLLGSALILTPAKAAGELSQAQQAMIASQIKELKAPEERAVAAGWSDAKKVAEFICRPLALSELQKWNKQADRVFLGTDDPRTLDLTDNHLLSGSGDVRTGNDWTSFKFTCELDPQTGKARSFESDLSSR
;
A
#
# COMPACT_ATOMS: atom_id res chain seq x y z
N MET A 1 -64.44 19.85 -39.52
CA MET A 1 -63.06 19.31 -39.49
C MET A 1 -62.45 19.81 -38.17
N GLN A 2 -61.83 19.09 -37.24
CA GLN A 2 -61.49 17.67 -37.06
C GLN A 2 -60.89 17.55 -35.63
N LYS A 3 -61.52 16.75 -34.74
CA LYS A 3 -60.94 15.79 -33.75
C LYS A 3 -59.85 16.26 -32.75
N ALA A 4 -59.63 15.71 -31.56
CA ALA A 4 -60.28 14.77 -30.64
C ALA A 4 -59.39 14.75 -29.37
N LYS A 5 -59.97 14.35 -28.23
CA LYS A 5 -59.30 14.07 -26.92
C LYS A 5 -58.04 13.19 -27.06
N SER A 6 -57.07 13.38 -26.16
CA SER A 6 -56.32 12.24 -25.63
C SER A 6 -55.82 12.47 -24.20
N ILE A 7 -56.27 11.58 -23.31
CA ILE A 7 -55.83 11.40 -21.92
C ILE A 7 -54.73 10.33 -22.00
N PHE A 8 -53.56 10.58 -21.41
CA PHE A 8 -52.59 9.52 -21.13
C PHE A 8 -52.14 9.64 -19.68
N GLY A 9 -52.66 8.72 -18.86
CA GLY A 9 -52.05 8.34 -17.60
C GLY A 9 -50.80 7.51 -17.88
N GLY A 10 -49.76 7.72 -17.08
CA GLY A 10 -48.54 6.94 -17.09
C GLY A 10 -48.13 6.64 -15.65
N ALA A 11 -48.14 5.36 -15.31
CA ALA A 11 -47.84 4.82 -13.99
C ALA A 11 -46.41 5.15 -13.52
N LEU A 12 -46.29 5.57 -12.26
CA LEU A 12 -45.02 5.79 -11.58
C LEU A 12 -44.50 4.45 -11.04
N LEU A 13 -43.57 3.82 -11.78
CA LEU A 13 -42.87 2.63 -11.31
C LEU A 13 -41.75 3.03 -10.33
N LEU A 14 -41.95 2.75 -9.05
CA LEU A 14 -40.94 2.84 -7.99
C LEU A 14 -39.92 1.71 -8.17
N GLY A 15 -38.84 1.98 -8.92
CA GLY A 15 -37.70 1.07 -9.03
C GLY A 15 -36.75 1.23 -7.84
N SER A 16 -36.74 0.25 -6.93
CA SER A 16 -35.74 0.15 -5.86
C SER A 16 -34.37 -0.10 -6.46
N ALA A 17 -33.50 0.92 -6.41
CA ALA A 17 -32.09 0.78 -6.77
C ALA A 17 -31.35 0.02 -5.65
N LEU A 18 -31.02 -1.25 -5.89
CA LEU A 18 -30.01 -1.96 -5.13
C LEU A 18 -28.66 -1.30 -5.39
N ILE A 19 -28.13 -0.59 -4.39
CA ILE A 19 -26.76 -0.08 -4.43
C ILE A 19 -25.84 -1.29 -4.28
N LEU A 20 -25.38 -1.84 -5.40
CA LEU A 20 -24.27 -2.77 -5.41
C LEU A 20 -22.99 -1.96 -5.11
N THR A 21 -22.51 -2.02 -3.87
CA THR A 21 -21.13 -1.59 -3.58
C THR A 21 -20.17 -2.50 -4.35
N PRO A 22 -19.30 -1.96 -5.23
CA PRO A 22 -18.32 -2.77 -5.92
C PRO A 22 -17.38 -3.42 -4.91
N ALA A 23 -17.17 -4.72 -5.04
CA ALA A 23 -16.13 -5.41 -4.30
C ALA A 23 -14.78 -4.82 -4.73
N LYS A 24 -14.06 -4.23 -3.77
CA LYS A 24 -12.73 -3.66 -3.96
C LYS A 24 -11.80 -4.76 -4.50
N ALA A 25 -11.06 -4.48 -5.57
CA ALA A 25 -10.22 -5.48 -6.21
C ALA A 25 -9.13 -5.97 -5.24
N ALA A 26 -8.84 -7.27 -5.26
CA ALA A 26 -7.68 -7.83 -4.57
C ALA A 26 -6.40 -7.16 -5.10
N GLY A 27 -5.53 -6.70 -4.19
CA GLY A 27 -4.34 -5.90 -4.51
C GLY A 27 -4.52 -4.39 -4.33
N GLU A 28 -5.71 -3.89 -4.03
CA GLU A 28 -5.93 -2.45 -3.85
C GLU A 28 -5.74 -2.01 -2.39
N LEU A 29 -4.91 -0.98 -2.17
CA LEU A 29 -4.68 -0.38 -0.86
C LEU A 29 -5.98 0.04 -0.17
N SER A 30 -6.08 -0.20 1.12
CA SER A 30 -7.17 0.33 1.97
C SER A 30 -7.14 1.86 2.04
N GLN A 31 -8.26 2.48 2.42
CA GLN A 31 -8.32 3.93 2.58
C GLN A 31 -7.34 4.44 3.64
N ALA A 32 -7.14 3.70 4.73
CA ALA A 32 -6.19 4.08 5.77
C ALA A 32 -4.73 4.03 5.27
N GLN A 33 -4.38 3.01 4.48
CA GLN A 33 -3.04 2.92 3.86
C GLN A 33 -2.81 4.02 2.84
N GLN A 34 -3.80 4.32 2.00
CA GLN A 34 -3.73 5.43 1.04
C GLN A 34 -3.52 6.76 1.77
N ALA A 35 -4.25 7.00 2.86
CA ALA A 35 -4.11 8.21 3.67
C ALA A 35 -2.73 8.31 4.33
N MET A 36 -2.22 7.21 4.89
CA MET A 36 -0.87 7.14 5.47
C MET A 36 0.20 7.47 4.43
N ILE A 37 0.17 6.80 3.27
CA ILE A 37 1.13 7.02 2.18
C ILE A 37 1.06 8.47 1.70
N ALA A 38 -0.15 9.00 1.47
CA ALA A 38 -0.32 10.39 1.03
C ALA A 38 0.22 11.38 2.07
N SER A 39 0.06 11.10 3.36
CA SER A 39 0.65 11.92 4.44
C SER A 39 2.17 11.88 4.37
N GLN A 40 2.78 10.69 4.30
CA GLN A 40 4.23 10.53 4.27
C GLN A 40 4.87 11.17 3.03
N ILE A 41 4.21 11.10 1.86
CA ILE A 41 4.67 11.80 0.65
C ILE A 41 4.63 13.31 0.88
N LYS A 42 3.57 13.87 1.51
CA LYS A 42 3.50 15.32 1.76
C LYS A 42 4.63 15.84 2.65
N GLU A 43 5.15 15.01 3.55
CA GLU A 43 6.28 15.35 4.45
C GLU A 43 7.65 15.31 3.76
N LEU A 44 7.76 14.79 2.53
CA LEU A 44 9.00 14.87 1.77
C LEU A 44 9.32 16.33 1.41
N LYS A 45 10.57 16.73 1.65
CA LYS A 45 10.99 18.14 1.58
C LYS A 45 10.91 18.68 0.15
N ALA A 46 11.38 17.91 -0.81
CA ALA A 46 11.54 18.39 -2.18
C ALA A 46 10.28 18.09 -3.01
N PRO A 47 9.72 19.06 -3.77
CA PRO A 47 8.60 18.81 -4.68
C PRO A 47 8.87 17.68 -5.69
N GLU A 48 10.10 17.56 -6.17
CA GLU A 48 10.54 16.52 -7.10
C GLU A 48 10.51 15.13 -6.44
N GLU A 49 10.96 15.01 -5.19
CA GLU A 49 10.88 13.76 -4.43
C GLU A 49 9.42 13.33 -4.23
N ARG A 50 8.53 14.30 -3.96
CA ARG A 50 7.08 14.05 -3.87
C ARG A 50 6.50 13.53 -5.17
N ALA A 51 6.85 14.15 -6.29
CA ALA A 51 6.38 13.73 -7.61
C ALA A 51 6.85 12.32 -7.97
N VAL A 52 8.14 12.02 -7.70
CA VAL A 52 8.70 10.68 -7.89
C VAL A 52 8.00 9.65 -7.01
N ALA A 53 7.85 9.93 -5.71
CA ALA A 53 7.20 9.03 -4.77
C ALA A 53 5.71 8.79 -5.09
N ALA A 54 5.01 9.81 -5.57
CA ALA A 54 3.62 9.69 -6.02
C ALA A 54 3.48 8.77 -7.25
N GLY A 55 4.51 8.72 -8.11
CA GLY A 55 4.55 7.87 -9.30
C GLY A 55 4.96 6.42 -9.06
N TRP A 56 5.42 6.07 -7.85
CA TRP A 56 5.80 4.69 -7.53
C TRP A 56 4.60 3.72 -7.55
N SER A 57 4.90 2.44 -7.74
CA SER A 57 3.92 1.36 -7.54
C SER A 57 3.44 1.33 -6.09
N ASP A 58 2.25 0.79 -5.87
CA ASP A 58 1.70 0.65 -4.52
C ASP A 58 2.60 -0.23 -3.64
N ALA A 59 3.15 -1.32 -4.18
CA ALA A 59 4.12 -2.15 -3.47
C ALA A 59 5.33 -1.34 -2.99
N LYS A 60 5.90 -0.46 -3.83
CA LYS A 60 7.04 0.38 -3.43
C LYS A 60 6.66 1.44 -2.40
N LYS A 61 5.47 2.05 -2.52
CA LYS A 61 4.95 3.01 -1.53
C LYS A 61 4.75 2.35 -0.17
N VAL A 62 4.15 1.17 -0.14
CA VAL A 62 3.96 0.38 1.09
C VAL A 62 5.31 0.00 1.69
N ALA A 63 6.24 -0.47 0.87
CA ALA A 63 7.59 -0.82 1.31
C ALA A 63 8.25 0.36 2.01
N GLU A 64 8.31 1.53 1.36
CA GLU A 64 9.03 2.70 1.88
C GLU A 64 8.32 3.38 3.05
N PHE A 65 7.00 3.57 2.96
CA PHE A 65 6.27 4.43 3.90
C PHE A 65 5.60 3.68 5.05
N ILE A 66 5.30 2.39 4.88
CA ILE A 66 4.60 1.59 5.89
C ILE A 66 5.53 0.56 6.53
N CYS A 67 6.22 -0.24 5.72
CA CYS A 67 7.04 -1.35 6.22
C CYS A 67 8.42 -0.92 6.73
N ARG A 68 9.11 -0.03 6.00
CA ARG A 68 10.50 0.34 6.29
C ARG A 68 10.75 0.85 7.72
N PRO A 69 9.89 1.68 8.33
CA PRO A 69 10.09 2.12 9.72
C PRO A 69 10.13 0.95 10.71
N LEU A 70 9.25 -0.04 10.54
CA LEU A 70 9.24 -1.24 11.38
C LEU A 70 10.41 -2.17 11.04
N ALA A 71 10.73 -2.33 9.75
CA ALA A 71 11.82 -3.17 9.28
C ALA A 71 13.16 -2.82 9.93
N LEU A 72 13.52 -1.53 9.99
CA LEU A 72 14.76 -1.10 10.61
C LEU A 72 14.80 -1.47 12.10
N SER A 73 13.69 -1.25 12.81
CA SER A 73 13.57 -1.59 14.23
C SER A 73 13.72 -3.09 14.47
N GLU A 74 13.14 -3.94 13.61
CA GLU A 74 13.28 -5.40 13.71
C GLU A 74 14.71 -5.86 13.37
N LEU A 75 15.31 -5.33 12.31
CA LEU A 75 16.68 -5.67 11.91
C LEU A 75 17.72 -5.23 12.95
N GLN A 76 17.44 -4.15 13.70
CA GLN A 76 18.25 -3.74 14.85
C GLN A 76 18.18 -4.70 16.04
N LYS A 77 17.19 -5.61 16.09
CA LYS A 77 17.17 -6.70 17.09
C LYS A 77 18.16 -7.79 16.71
N TRP A 78 18.28 -8.10 15.42
CA TRP A 78 19.27 -9.04 14.88
C TRP A 78 20.69 -8.49 14.95
N ASN A 79 20.91 -7.25 14.48
CA ASN A 79 22.22 -6.59 14.54
C ASN A 79 22.08 -5.13 14.98
N LYS A 80 22.63 -4.79 16.15
CA LYS A 80 22.56 -3.43 16.72
C LYS A 80 23.26 -2.36 15.89
N GLN A 81 24.12 -2.74 14.94
CA GLN A 81 24.80 -1.83 14.01
C GLN A 81 23.98 -1.56 12.74
N ALA A 82 22.79 -2.16 12.60
CA ALA A 82 21.89 -1.88 11.48
C ALA A 82 21.41 -0.41 11.54
N ASP A 83 21.76 0.38 10.53
CA ASP A 83 21.49 1.82 10.53
C ASP A 83 20.72 2.30 9.29
N ARG A 84 20.68 1.50 8.22
CA ARG A 84 19.90 1.76 7.01
C ARG A 84 19.34 0.46 6.46
N VAL A 85 18.13 0.54 5.95
CA VAL A 85 17.46 -0.55 5.25
C VAL A 85 16.79 -0.01 3.99
N PHE A 86 16.88 -0.77 2.92
CA PHE A 86 16.12 -0.61 1.69
C PHE A 86 15.23 -1.82 1.48
N LEU A 87 13.96 -1.57 1.20
CA LEU A 87 12.99 -2.60 0.85
C LEU A 87 12.68 -2.50 -0.65
N GLY A 88 12.87 -3.61 -1.35
CA GLY A 88 12.92 -3.69 -2.81
C GLY A 88 14.30 -3.34 -3.36
N THR A 89 14.57 -3.79 -4.58
CA THR A 89 15.77 -3.45 -5.37
C THR A 89 15.41 -2.52 -6.52
N ASP A 90 16.36 -2.25 -7.41
CA ASP A 90 16.10 -1.54 -8.67
C ASP A 90 15.16 -2.32 -9.61
N ASP A 91 14.96 -3.62 -9.36
CA ASP A 91 13.97 -4.43 -10.07
C ASP A 91 12.61 -4.36 -9.34
N PRO A 92 11.57 -3.76 -9.96
CA PRO A 92 10.25 -3.61 -9.34
C PRO A 92 9.56 -4.95 -9.05
N ARG A 93 10.03 -6.07 -9.62
CA ARG A 93 9.48 -7.41 -9.39
C ARG A 93 9.95 -8.04 -8.07
N THR A 94 10.84 -7.36 -7.35
CA THR A 94 11.32 -7.83 -6.04
C THR A 94 10.36 -7.51 -4.89
N LEU A 95 9.26 -6.82 -5.16
CA LEU A 95 8.20 -6.53 -4.21
C LEU A 95 6.88 -7.11 -4.74
N ASP A 96 6.24 -7.94 -3.93
CA ASP A 96 4.92 -8.49 -4.19
C ASP A 96 3.95 -8.02 -3.10
N LEU A 97 3.02 -7.15 -3.49
CA LEU A 97 1.91 -6.71 -2.66
C LEU A 97 0.69 -7.56 -3.02
N THR A 98 0.54 -8.70 -2.35
CA THR A 98 -0.51 -9.67 -2.65
C THR A 98 -1.90 -9.08 -2.43
N ASP A 99 -2.07 -8.31 -1.36
CA ASP A 99 -3.28 -7.58 -1.01
C ASP A 99 -2.95 -6.43 -0.04
N ASN A 100 -3.99 -5.86 0.60
CA ASN A 100 -3.81 -4.81 1.60
C ASN A 100 -3.41 -5.34 2.99
N HIS A 101 -3.07 -6.61 3.14
CA HIS A 101 -2.63 -7.26 4.37
C HIS A 101 -1.18 -7.77 4.32
N LEU A 102 -0.59 -7.95 3.14
CA LEU A 102 0.74 -8.54 3.03
C LEU A 102 1.58 -7.94 1.89
N LEU A 103 2.78 -7.49 2.26
CA LEU A 103 3.87 -7.21 1.33
C LEU A 103 4.99 -8.23 1.58
N SER A 104 5.51 -8.84 0.51
CA SER A 104 6.72 -9.66 0.56
C SER A 104 7.75 -9.17 -0.44
N GLY A 105 9.02 -9.55 -0.23
CA GLY A 105 10.06 -9.18 -1.18
C GLY A 105 11.49 -9.42 -0.70
N SER A 106 12.41 -8.80 -1.41
CA SER A 106 13.83 -8.74 -1.05
C SER A 106 14.22 -7.32 -0.64
N GLY A 107 15.23 -7.20 0.21
CA GLY A 107 15.79 -5.92 0.62
C GLY A 107 17.26 -6.05 1.02
N ASP A 108 17.85 -4.91 1.39
CA ASP A 108 19.24 -4.81 1.82
C ASP A 108 19.32 -4.00 3.11
N VAL A 109 20.10 -4.49 4.07
CA VAL A 109 20.39 -3.80 5.33
C VAL A 109 21.87 -3.47 5.39
N ARG A 110 22.19 -2.25 5.83
CA ARG A 110 23.57 -1.83 6.09
C ARG A 110 23.90 -2.02 7.55
N THR A 111 25.01 -2.68 7.81
CA THR A 111 25.63 -2.83 9.13
C THR A 111 27.07 -2.33 9.04
N GLY A 112 27.33 -1.13 9.57
CA GLY A 112 28.62 -0.47 9.35
C GLY A 112 28.82 -0.10 7.88
N ASN A 113 29.82 -0.71 7.23
CA ASN A 113 30.11 -0.48 5.80
C ASN A 113 29.58 -1.60 4.89
N ASP A 114 29.04 -2.67 5.46
CA ASP A 114 28.63 -3.85 4.71
C ASP A 114 27.12 -3.83 4.45
N TRP A 115 26.74 -4.30 3.26
CA TRP A 115 25.35 -4.53 2.88
C TRP A 115 25.06 -6.02 2.88
N THR A 116 23.96 -6.40 3.53
CA THR A 116 23.48 -7.78 3.56
C THR A 116 22.09 -7.83 2.94
N SER A 117 21.93 -8.62 1.89
CA SER A 117 20.62 -8.88 1.28
C SER A 117 19.82 -9.87 2.11
N PHE A 118 18.50 -9.70 2.13
CA PHE A 118 17.57 -10.56 2.85
C PHE A 118 16.23 -10.65 2.16
N LYS A 119 15.46 -11.67 2.51
CA LYS A 119 14.04 -11.78 2.15
C LYS A 119 13.18 -11.40 3.34
N PHE A 120 12.01 -10.84 3.07
CA PHE A 120 11.09 -10.42 4.12
C PHE A 120 9.62 -10.64 3.79
N THR A 121 8.83 -10.64 4.85
CA THR A 121 7.39 -10.45 4.85
C THR A 121 7.04 -9.31 5.79
N CYS A 122 6.08 -8.48 5.40
CA CYS A 122 5.57 -7.36 6.15
C CYS A 122 4.06 -7.45 6.19
N GLU A 123 3.50 -7.74 7.36
CA GLU A 123 2.05 -7.73 7.54
C GLU A 123 1.54 -6.31 7.72
N LEU A 124 0.43 -6.01 7.07
CA LEU A 124 -0.17 -4.69 7.01
C LEU A 124 -1.54 -4.70 7.69
N ASP A 125 -1.83 -3.63 8.42
CA ASP A 125 -3.14 -3.36 8.97
C ASP A 125 -3.92 -2.38 8.07
N PRO A 126 -4.94 -2.86 7.33
CA PRO A 126 -5.73 -2.00 6.47
C PRO A 126 -6.67 -1.04 7.23
N GLN A 127 -6.88 -1.24 8.54
CA GLN A 127 -7.69 -0.33 9.35
C GLN A 127 -6.88 0.87 9.81
N THR A 128 -5.59 0.69 10.09
CA THR A 128 -4.73 1.74 10.65
C THR A 128 -3.72 2.32 9.65
N GLY A 129 -3.48 1.65 8.53
CA GLY A 129 -2.48 2.07 7.55
C GLY A 129 -1.04 1.81 8.01
N LYS A 130 -0.83 0.94 9.00
CA LYS A 130 0.48 0.63 9.59
C LYS A 130 0.91 -0.81 9.31
N ALA A 131 2.20 -1.10 9.50
CA ALA A 131 2.69 -2.47 9.56
C ALA A 131 2.36 -3.08 10.93
N ARG A 132 1.87 -4.33 10.95
CA ARG A 132 1.65 -5.12 12.17
C ARG A 132 2.91 -5.85 12.61
N SER A 133 3.59 -6.49 11.67
CA SER A 133 4.79 -7.29 11.90
C SER A 133 5.71 -7.19 10.71
N PHE A 134 6.99 -7.46 10.95
CA PHE A 134 8.00 -7.56 9.92
C PHE A 134 8.92 -8.71 10.27
N GLU A 135 9.10 -9.63 9.34
CA GLU A 135 9.96 -10.80 9.50
C GLU A 135 10.98 -10.85 8.36
N SER A 136 12.19 -11.32 8.67
CA SER A 136 13.24 -11.53 7.68
C SER A 136 13.95 -12.87 7.89
N ASP A 137 14.59 -13.36 6.83
CA ASP A 137 15.46 -14.54 6.90
C ASP A 137 16.82 -14.29 7.60
N LEU A 138 17.06 -13.06 8.04
CA LEU A 138 18.17 -12.68 8.93
C LEU A 138 17.79 -12.79 10.41
N SER A 139 16.58 -12.36 10.77
CA SER A 139 16.10 -12.34 12.18
C SER A 139 15.56 -13.68 12.68
N SER A 140 15.40 -14.66 11.79
CA SER A 140 14.92 -16.02 12.10
C SER A 140 16.04 -17.03 12.32
N ARG A 141 17.31 -16.59 12.36
CA ARG A 141 18.49 -17.44 12.62
C ARG A 141 19.06 -17.27 14.02
#